data_AF-A0A086Z0F7-F1
#
_entry.id   AF-A0A086Z0F7-F1
#
_cell.length_a   1.000
_cell.length_b   1.000
_cell.length_c   1.000
_cell.angle_alpha   90.00
_cell.angle_beta   90.00
_cell.angle_gamma   90.00
#
_symmetry.space_group_name_H-M   'P 1'
#
loop_
_entity.id
_entity.type
_entity.pdbx_description
1 polymer ?
#
loop_
_entity_poly.entity_id
_entity_poly.type
_entity_poly.pdbx_seq_one_letter_code
_entity_poly.pdbx_strand_id
1 'polypeptide(L)'
;MFDQLKQADWIVLGTPVYWHDISGYLKTLIERISQTTDFEEALRDKQISVLVQGADPSDTIGPVTHIITRFAHVAGMTFADLEDR
;
A
#
# COMPACT_ATOMS: atom_id res chain seq x y z
N MET A 1 -5.11 -14.63 -2.46
CA MET A 1 -4.87 -13.17 -2.45
C MET A 1 -3.43 -12.84 -2.83
N PHE A 2 -2.41 -13.31 -2.09
CA PHE A 2 -1.03 -12.95 -2.43
C PHE A 2 -0.62 -13.40 -3.85
N ASP A 3 -1.07 -14.58 -4.29
CA ASP A 3 -0.86 -15.01 -5.68
C ASP A 3 -1.50 -14.10 -6.74
N GLN A 4 -2.58 -13.40 -6.39
CA GLN A 4 -3.18 -12.40 -7.29
C GLN A 4 -2.29 -11.15 -7.37
N LEU A 5 -1.66 -10.76 -6.26
CA LEU A 5 -0.72 -9.64 -6.24
C LEU A 5 0.55 -9.94 -7.06
N LYS A 6 1.02 -11.20 -7.06
CA LYS A 6 2.15 -11.65 -7.90
C LYS A 6 1.89 -11.44 -9.39
N GLN A 7 0.65 -11.63 -9.81
CA GLN A 7 0.23 -11.52 -11.22
C GLN A 7 -0.04 -10.08 -11.66
N ALA A 8 -0.19 -9.14 -10.73
CA ALA A 8 -0.48 -7.75 -11.05
C ALA A 8 0.80 -6.96 -11.34
N ASP A 9 0.76 -6.05 -12.30
CA ASP A 9 1.86 -5.09 -12.54
C ASP A 9 1.72 -3.84 -11.66
N TRP A 10 0.47 -3.48 -11.33
CA TRP A 10 0.14 -2.34 -10.49
C TRP A 10 -0.90 -2.72 -9.45
N ILE A 11 -0.60 -2.41 -8.19
CA ILE A 11 -1.45 -2.65 -7.04
C ILE A 11 -1.98 -1.31 -6.51
N VAL A 12 -3.30 -1.15 -6.47
CA VAL A 12 -3.93 0.04 -5.87
C VAL A 12 -4.60 -0.39 -4.56
N LEU A 13 -4.11 0.16 -3.45
CA LEU A 13 -4.66 -0.08 -2.12
C LEU A 13 -5.74 0.97 -1.82
N GLY A 14 -6.91 0.53 -1.38
CA GLY A 14 -7.94 1.43 -0.87
C GLY A 14 -8.04 1.31 0.65
N THR A 15 -8.12 2.43 1.35
CA THR A 15 -8.43 2.43 2.78
C THR A 15 -9.35 3.57 3.17
N PRO A 16 -10.37 3.31 3.99
CA PRO A 16 -11.01 4.37 4.74
C PRO A 16 -10.04 4.96 5.78
N VAL A 17 -10.25 6.22 6.15
CA VAL A 17 -9.62 6.84 7.32
C VAL A 17 -10.20 6.21 8.58
N TYR A 18 -9.35 5.58 9.37
CA TYR A 18 -9.68 5.09 10.70
C TYR A 18 -8.64 5.60 11.69
N TRP A 19 -9.09 6.39 12.67
CA TRP A 19 -8.23 6.92 13.74
C TRP A 19 -6.95 7.62 13.21
N HIS A 20 -7.10 8.49 12.21
CA HIS A 20 -6.01 9.23 11.55
C HIS A 20 -4.99 8.34 10.81
N ASP A 21 -5.38 7.12 10.43
CA ASP A 21 -4.51 6.16 9.73
C ASP A 21 -5.33 5.19 8.84
N ILE A 22 -4.71 4.10 8.41
CA ILE A 22 -5.29 3.01 7.63
C ILE A 22 -6.22 2.11 8.45
N SER A 23 -7.10 1.39 7.75
CA SER A 23 -7.91 0.34 8.37
C SER A 23 -7.05 -0.79 8.95
N GLY A 24 -7.54 -1.42 10.02
CA GLY A 24 -6.89 -2.60 10.60
C GLY A 24 -6.75 -3.77 9.61
N TYR A 25 -7.65 -3.86 8.62
CA TYR A 25 -7.55 -4.83 7.54
C TYR A 25 -6.35 -4.56 6.62
N LEU A 26 -6.17 -3.31 6.18
CA LEU A 26 -5.02 -2.95 5.35
C LEU A 26 -3.72 -3.15 6.11
N LYS A 27 -3.67 -2.74 7.39
CA LYS A 27 -2.51 -2.95 8.26
C LYS A 27 -2.15 -4.44 8.38
N THR A 28 -3.13 -5.28 8.64
CA THR A 28 -2.94 -6.73 8.76
C THR A 28 -2.46 -7.32 7.44
N LEU A 29 -3.05 -6.88 6.32
CA LEU A 29 -2.70 -7.35 4.99
C LEU A 29 -1.22 -7.11 4.66
N ILE A 30 -0.74 -5.87 4.78
CA ILE A 30 0.64 -5.52 4.42
C ILE A 30 1.67 -6.22 5.33
N GLU A 31 1.35 -6.44 6.61
CA GLU A 31 2.19 -7.23 7.53
C GLU A 31 2.25 -8.71 7.15
N ARG A 32 1.13 -9.30 6.76
CA ARG A 32 1.11 -10.72 6.37
C ARG A 32 1.83 -10.94 5.05
N ILE A 33 1.72 -9.99 4.12
CA ILE A 33 2.48 -10.02 2.88
C ILE A 33 3.98 -9.90 3.16
N SER A 34 4.41 -8.97 4.03
CA SER A 34 5.84 -8.78 4.33
C SER A 34 6.48 -9.95 5.09
N GLN A 35 5.67 -10.85 5.64
CA GLN A 35 6.12 -12.08 6.31
C GLN A 35 6.22 -13.28 5.36
N THR A 36 5.83 -13.14 4.09
CA THR A 36 5.98 -14.22 3.10
C THR A 36 7.44 -14.36 2.68
N THR A 37 7.88 -15.60 2.45
CA THR A 37 9.29 -15.89 2.14
C THR A 37 9.76 -15.26 0.83
N ASP A 38 8.85 -15.15 -0.15
CA ASP A 38 9.11 -14.60 -1.47
C ASP A 38 8.65 -13.13 -1.61
N PHE A 39 8.36 -12.43 -0.51
CA PHE A 39 7.81 -11.06 -0.50
C PHE A 39 8.49 -10.09 -1.46
N GLU A 40 9.82 -9.92 -1.34
CA GLU A 40 10.56 -8.98 -2.17
C GLU A 40 10.63 -9.43 -3.63
N GLU A 41 10.90 -10.72 -3.88
CA GLU A 41 10.96 -11.27 -5.25
C GLU A 41 9.62 -11.14 -5.97
N ALA A 42 8.54 -11.47 -5.26
CA ALA A 42 7.17 -11.45 -5.76
C ALA A 42 6.68 -10.05 -6.14
N LEU A 43 7.19 -9.00 -5.48
CA LEU A 43 6.70 -7.63 -5.64
C LEU A 43 7.67 -6.68 -6.34
N ARG A 44 8.94 -7.06 -6.52
CA ARG A 44 9.97 -6.24 -7.16
C ARG A 44 9.50 -5.67 -8.50
N ASP A 45 9.90 -4.43 -8.78
CA ASP A 45 9.66 -3.68 -10.01
C ASP A 45 8.18 -3.38 -10.34
N LYS A 46 7.24 -3.78 -9.47
CA LYS A 46 5.82 -3.44 -9.59
C LYS A 46 5.53 -2.03 -9.10
N GLN A 47 4.38 -1.50 -9.51
CA GLN A 47 3.86 -0.22 -9.04
C GLN A 47 2.87 -0.40 -7.89
N ILE A 48 2.86 0.55 -6.94
CA ILE A 48 1.88 0.59 -5.87
C ILE A 48 1.37 2.00 -5.62
N SER A 49 0.07 2.11 -5.34
CA SER A 49 -0.59 3.38 -5.02
C SER A 49 -1.59 3.18 -3.87
N VAL A 50 -2.00 4.28 -3.24
CA VAL A 50 -3.02 4.25 -2.18
C VAL A 50 -4.09 5.30 -2.40
N LEU A 51 -5.35 4.91 -2.19
CA LEU A 51 -6.52 5.78 -2.15
C LEU A 51 -7.01 5.86 -0.70
N VAL A 52 -6.99 7.07 -0.14
CA VAL A 52 -7.46 7.34 1.22
C VAL A 52 -8.83 8.02 1.14
N GLN A 53 -9.83 7.43 1.76
CA GLN A 53 -11.20 7.95 1.73
C GLN A 53 -11.71 8.22 3.14
N GLY A 54 -12.20 9.43 3.39
CA GLY A 54 -12.74 9.84 4.68
C GLY A 54 -13.62 11.07 4.54
N ALA A 55 -14.30 11.46 5.63
CA ALA A 55 -15.09 12.69 5.66
C ALA A 55 -14.20 13.95 5.54
N ASP A 56 -13.03 13.91 6.16
CA ASP A 56 -11.94 14.88 6.00
C ASP A 56 -10.59 14.13 6.09
N PRO A 57 -10.06 13.63 4.96
CA PRO A 57 -8.87 12.78 4.96
C PRO A 57 -7.55 13.57 4.87
N SER A 58 -7.61 14.90 4.79
CA SER A 58 -6.47 15.75 4.43
C SER A 58 -5.24 15.57 5.33
N ASP A 59 -5.46 15.39 6.64
CA ASP A 59 -4.41 15.15 7.63
C ASP A 59 -3.82 13.71 7.59
N THR A 60 -4.57 12.78 7.00
CA THR A 60 -4.30 11.34 7.02
C THR A 60 -3.58 10.88 5.75
N ILE A 61 -3.74 11.59 4.63
CA ILE A 61 -3.10 11.24 3.34
C ILE A 61 -1.58 11.15 3.49
N GLY A 62 -0.93 12.16 4.07
CA GLY A 62 0.53 12.19 4.26
C GLY A 62 1.07 10.99 5.06
N PRO A 63 0.55 10.73 6.28
CA PRO A 63 0.91 9.56 7.08
C PRO A 63 0.71 8.22 6.34
N VAL A 64 -0.44 8.03 5.69
CA VAL A 64 -0.73 6.78 4.97
C VAL A 64 0.19 6.61 3.77
N THR A 65 0.38 7.65 2.97
CA THR A 65 1.32 7.66 1.84
C THR A 65 2.74 7.33 2.30
N HIS A 66 3.17 7.83 3.46
CA HIS A 66 4.47 7.50 4.04
C HIS A 66 4.60 6.00 4.36
N ILE A 67 3.58 5.40 4.98
CA ILE A 67 3.56 3.96 5.30
C ILE A 67 3.67 3.13 4.01
N ILE A 68 2.86 3.44 3.01
CA ILE A 68 2.84 2.69 1.74
C ILE A 68 4.13 2.90 0.96
N THR A 69 4.70 4.10 0.94
CA THR A 69 6.01 4.37 0.34
C THR A 69 7.12 3.57 1.02
N ARG A 70 7.11 3.47 2.36
CA ARG A 70 8.08 2.65 3.09
C ARG A 70 7.92 1.16 2.77
N PHE A 71 6.69 0.66 2.71
CA PHE A 71 6.41 -0.71 2.30
C PHE A 71 6.92 -0.97 0.88
N ALA A 72 6.63 -0.06 -0.07
CA ALA A 72 7.08 -0.14 -1.45
C ALA A 72 8.61 -0.22 -1.53
N HIS A 73 9.31 0.64 -0.80
CA HIS A 73 10.76 0.67 -0.76
C HIS A 73 11.38 -0.66 -0.30
N VAL A 74 10.83 -1.26 0.77
CA VAL A 74 11.31 -2.57 1.26
C VAL A 74 11.00 -3.67 0.26
N ALA A 75 9.84 -3.62 -0.40
CA ALA A 75 9.43 -4.60 -1.41
C ALA A 75 10.15 -4.47 -2.77
N GLY A 76 10.98 -3.43 -2.97
CA GLY A 76 11.55 -3.12 -4.29
C GLY A 76 10.53 -2.64 -5.32
N MET A 77 9.43 -2.05 -4.86
CA MET A 77 8.36 -1.48 -5.69
C MET A 77 8.57 0.02 -5.94
N THR A 78 7.88 0.56 -6.93
CA THR A 78 7.76 2.01 -7.15
C THR A 78 6.43 2.52 -6.62
N PHE A 79 6.45 3.48 -5.69
CA PHE A 79 5.24 4.20 -5.29
C PHE A 79 4.86 5.21 -6.37
N ALA A 80 3.60 5.15 -6.83
CA ALA A 80 3.02 6.10 -7.76
C ALA A 80 1.91 6.88 -7.05
N ASP A 81 2.12 8.19 -6.88
CA ASP A 81 1.09 9.07 -6.34
C ASP A 81 -0.07 9.19 -7.34
N LEU A 82 -1.29 9.12 -6.82
CA LEU A 82 -2.51 9.25 -7.61
C LEU A 82 -2.96 10.70 -7.75
N GLU A 83 -2.42 11.61 -6.93
CA GLU A 83 -2.69 13.05 -7.01
C GLU A 83 -1.86 13.77 -8.10
N ASP A 84 -0.77 13.15 -8.58
CA ASP A 84 0.12 13.69 -9.61
C ASP A 84 -0.38 13.48 -11.06
N ARG A 85 -1.70 13.31 -11.28
CA ARG A 85 -2.32 13.11 -12.61
C ARG A 85 -3.33 14.18 -12.99
#